data_AF-A0A959CB11-F1
#
_entry.id   AF-A0A959CB11-F1
#
_cell.length_a   1.000
_cell.length_b   1.000
_cell.length_c   1.000
_cell.angle_alpha   90.00
_cell.angle_beta   90.00
_cell.angle_gamma   90.00
#
_symmetry.space_group_name_H-M   'P 1'
#
loop_
_entity.id
_entity.type
_entity.pdbx_description
1 polymer ?
#
loop_
_entity_poly.entity_id
_entity_poly.type
_entity_poly.pdbx_seq_one_letter_code
_entity_poly.pdbx_strand_id
1 'polypeptide(L)'
;PEQPICPKALPAFVLTMFSAMRLGRFNIDTRQTTYFMGLSTPASTVFVLGLALSGYHNRFGLTQVLDNQWLIYALIALLSWLMNSEIPMFGMKIKSFDLRS
;
A
#
# COMPACT_ATOMS: atom_id res chain seq x y z
N PRO A 1 -21.41 20.61 2.18
CA PRO A 1 -20.76 20.87 0.87
C PRO A 1 -20.56 19.55 0.11
N GLU A 2 -21.45 19.28 -0.84
CA GLU A 2 -21.36 18.13 -1.73
C GLU A 2 -20.15 18.34 -2.65
N GLN A 3 -18.99 17.82 -2.27
CA GLN A 3 -17.82 17.90 -3.13
C GLN A 3 -18.10 17.04 -4.35
N PRO A 4 -18.07 17.60 -5.58
CA PRO A 4 -18.30 16.82 -6.77
C PRO A 4 -17.28 15.69 -6.84
N ILE A 5 -17.73 14.52 -7.26
CA ILE A 5 -16.88 13.35 -7.51
C ILE A 5 -15.72 13.82 -8.38
N CYS A 6 -14.49 13.82 -7.84
CA CYS A 6 -13.33 14.27 -8.57
C CYS A 6 -12.87 13.10 -9.45
N PRO A 7 -13.10 13.11 -10.78
CA PRO A 7 -12.80 11.97 -11.65
C PRO A 7 -11.31 11.60 -11.64
N LYS A 8 -10.48 12.57 -11.24
CA LYS A 8 -9.04 12.43 -11.01
C LYS A 8 -8.68 11.34 -9.99
N ALA A 9 -9.58 11.03 -9.04
CA ALA A 9 -9.36 10.04 -7.99
C ALA A 9 -9.72 8.60 -8.39
N LEU A 10 -10.43 8.40 -9.52
CA LEU A 10 -10.87 7.07 -9.97
C LEU A 10 -9.73 6.04 -10.10
N PRO A 11 -8.51 6.41 -10.54
CA PRO A 11 -7.40 5.45 -10.61
C PRO A 11 -7.01 4.84 -9.26
N ALA A 12 -7.37 5.45 -8.12
CA ALA A 12 -7.10 4.87 -6.81
C ALA A 12 -7.83 3.53 -6.60
N PHE A 13 -8.96 3.29 -7.26
CA PHE A 13 -9.67 2.01 -7.21
C PHE A 13 -8.87 0.86 -7.82
N VAL A 14 -7.91 1.15 -8.72
CA VAL A 14 -6.97 0.15 -9.24
C VAL A 14 -6.16 -0.43 -8.08
N LEU A 15 -5.63 0.42 -7.20
CA LEU A 15 -4.88 -0.01 -6.02
C LEU A 15 -5.74 -0.88 -5.08
N THR A 16 -7.03 -0.54 -4.92
CA THR A 16 -7.99 -1.35 -4.16
C THR A 16 -8.20 -2.73 -4.79
N MET A 17 -8.39 -2.81 -6.11
CA MET A 17 -8.52 -4.09 -6.83
C MET A 17 -7.27 -4.95 -6.69
N PHE A 18 -6.07 -4.38 -6.86
CA PHE A 18 -4.82 -5.12 -6.64
C PHE A 18 -4.66 -5.58 -5.19
N SER A 19 -5.16 -4.81 -4.22
CA SER A 19 -5.15 -5.21 -2.80
C SER A 19 -6.03 -6.43 -2.56
N ALA A 20 -7.22 -6.46 -3.17
CA ALA A 20 -8.13 -7.60 -3.12
C ALA A 20 -7.54 -8.83 -3.81
N MET A 21 -6.91 -8.68 -4.98
CA MET A 21 -6.21 -9.77 -5.66
C MET A 21 -5.09 -10.35 -4.80
N ARG A 22 -4.30 -9.50 -4.13
CA ARG A 22 -3.23 -9.95 -3.23
C ARG A 22 -3.78 -10.70 -2.03
N LEU A 23 -4.92 -10.27 -1.47
CA LEU A 23 -5.62 -10.99 -0.41
C LEU A 23 -6.07 -12.37 -0.91
N GLY A 24 -6.63 -12.47 -2.12
CA GLY A 24 -7.00 -13.74 -2.74
C GLY A 24 -5.80 -14.68 -2.90
N ARG A 25 -4.67 -14.17 -3.42
CA ARG A 25 -3.42 -14.94 -3.55
C ARG A 25 -2.91 -15.42 -2.19
N PHE A 26 -2.92 -14.57 -1.16
CA PHE A 26 -2.55 -14.94 0.21
C PHE A 26 -3.44 -16.04 0.80
N ASN A 27 -4.74 -16.04 0.50
CA ASN A 27 -5.67 -17.05 1.01
C ASN A 27 -5.49 -18.43 0.32
N ILE A 28 -5.01 -18.46 -0.92
CA ILE A 28 -4.83 -19.70 -1.71
C ILE A 28 -3.38 -20.23 -1.62
N ASP A 29 -2.43 -19.39 -1.16
CA ASP A 29 -1.02 -19.76 -1.10
C ASP A 29 -0.75 -20.80 0.01
N THR A 30 -0.53 -22.04 -0.42
CA THR A 30 -0.15 -23.16 0.45
C THR A 30 1.35 -23.18 0.74
N ARG A 31 2.14 -22.32 0.08
CA ARG A 31 3.56 -22.12 0.37
C ARG A 31 3.70 -21.17 1.55
N GLN A 32 3.32 -21.67 2.72
CA GLN A 32 3.61 -21.07 4.04
C GLN A 32 5.12 -21.02 4.27
N THR A 33 5.83 -20.18 3.51
CA THR A 33 7.24 -19.91 3.73
C THR A 33 7.36 -18.82 4.79
N THR A 34 8.45 -18.84 5.54
CA THR A 34 8.78 -17.95 6.66
C THR A 34 8.81 -16.45 6.28
N TYR A 35 8.53 -16.12 5.01
CA TYR A 35 8.59 -14.82 4.37
C TYR A 35 7.25 -14.50 3.69
N PHE A 36 6.81 -13.25 3.73
CA PHE A 36 5.67 -12.82 2.90
C PHE A 36 6.16 -12.61 1.48
N MET A 37 5.41 -13.08 0.47
CA MET A 37 5.68 -12.72 -0.91
C MET A 37 4.97 -11.41 -1.27
N GLY A 38 5.76 -10.44 -1.74
CA GLY A 38 5.34 -9.12 -2.18
C GLY A 38 5.14 -8.08 -1.06
N LEU A 39 4.93 -6.82 -1.48
CA LEU A 39 4.68 -5.72 -0.54
C LEU A 39 3.37 -5.93 0.21
N SER A 40 3.41 -5.88 1.54
CA SER A 40 2.23 -6.03 2.38
C SER A 40 1.21 -4.90 2.17
N THR A 41 -0.08 -5.22 2.12
CA THR A 41 -1.18 -4.25 2.05
C THR A 41 -1.11 -3.27 3.22
N PRO A 42 -0.80 -3.70 4.47
CA PRO A 42 -0.53 -2.77 5.56
C PRO A 42 0.61 -1.79 5.27
N ALA A 43 1.74 -2.24 4.70
CA ALA A 43 2.85 -1.36 4.35
C ALA A 43 2.48 -0.35 3.25
N SER A 44 1.75 -0.80 2.22
CA SER A 44 1.20 0.09 1.19
C SER A 44 0.26 1.14 1.78
N THR A 45 -0.62 0.76 2.71
CA THR A 45 -1.53 1.69 3.41
C THR A 45 -0.76 2.72 4.22
N VAL A 46 0.23 2.30 5.00
CA VAL A 46 1.07 3.22 5.81
C VAL A 46 1.79 4.22 4.90
N PHE A 47 2.32 3.78 3.77
CA PHE A 47 2.99 4.65 2.81
C PHE A 47 2.05 5.71 2.21
N VAL A 48 0.88 5.28 1.70
CA VAL A 48 -0.12 6.21 1.11
C VAL A 48 -0.68 7.16 2.18
N LEU A 49 -0.95 6.66 3.38
CA LEU A 49 -1.41 7.48 4.50
C LEU A 49 -0.36 8.51 4.92
N GLY A 50 0.91 8.12 4.98
CA GLY A 50 2.03 9.01 5.27
C GLY A 50 2.14 10.12 4.23
N LEU A 51 1.99 9.81 2.94
CA LEU A 51 1.96 10.80 1.88
C LEU A 51 0.78 11.78 2.02
N ALA A 52 -0.43 11.28 2.29
CA ALA A 52 -1.61 12.12 2.48
C ALA A 52 -1.44 13.08 3.69
N LEU A 53 -0.94 12.57 4.82
CA LEU A 53 -0.64 13.36 6.01
C LEU A 53 0.45 14.41 5.75
N SER A 54 1.47 14.05 4.96
CA SER A 54 2.56 14.95 4.59
C SER A 54 2.07 16.11 3.72
N GLY A 55 1.17 15.84 2.77
CA GLY A 55 0.49 16.88 1.99
C GLY A 55 -0.38 17.79 2.85
N TYR A 56 -1.07 17.25 3.86
CA TYR A 56 -1.91 18.04 4.77
C TYR A 56 -1.10 18.99 5.67
N HIS A 57 0.02 18.53 6.24
CA HIS A 57 0.82 19.33 7.17
C HIS A 57 1.78 20.31 6.47
N ASN A 58 2.00 20.18 5.16
CA ASN A 58 2.79 21.09 4.30
C ASN A 58 4.15 21.52 4.89
N ARG A 59 4.81 20.63 5.66
CA ARG A 59 6.06 20.95 6.39
C ARG A 59 7.30 21.06 5.51
N PHE A 60 7.24 20.57 4.26
CA PHE A 60 8.39 20.45 3.35
C PHE A 60 8.15 20.98 1.93
N GLY A 61 7.06 21.73 1.69
CA GLY A 61 6.68 22.14 0.32
C GLY A 61 6.25 20.96 -0.59
N LEU A 62 6.09 19.77 -0.01
CA LEU A 62 5.69 18.54 -0.71
C LEU A 62 4.32 18.65 -1.39
N THR A 63 3.49 19.60 -0.99
CA THR A 63 2.18 19.85 -1.58
C THR A 63 2.28 20.13 -3.08
N GLN A 64 3.31 20.86 -3.54
CA GLN A 64 3.51 21.13 -4.97
C GLN A 64 3.87 19.86 -5.76
N VAL A 65 4.59 18.94 -5.12
CA VAL A 65 4.98 17.65 -5.72
C VAL A 65 3.78 16.69 -5.76
N LEU A 66 2.96 16.67 -4.70
CA LEU A 66 1.76 15.84 -4.61
C LEU A 66 0.60 16.35 -5.46
N ASP A 67 0.55 17.64 -5.78
CA ASP A 67 -0.44 18.22 -6.69
C ASP A 67 -0.22 17.77 -8.15
N ASN A 68 0.97 17.25 -8.47
CA ASN A 68 1.24 16.66 -9.77
C ASN A 68 0.52 15.31 -9.94
N GLN A 69 -0.57 15.34 -10.69
CA GLN A 69 -1.43 14.17 -10.93
C GLN A 69 -0.71 12.98 -11.60
N TRP A 70 0.26 13.25 -12.47
CA TRP A 70 1.03 12.20 -13.13
C TRP A 70 1.89 11.42 -12.13
N LEU A 71 2.42 12.11 -11.11
CA LEU A 71 3.19 11.48 -10.05
C LEU A 71 2.31 10.53 -9.23
N ILE A 72 1.11 10.97 -8.85
CA ILE A 72 0.14 10.12 -8.12
C ILE A 72 -0.24 8.89 -8.94
N TYR A 73 -0.44 9.02 -10.25
CA TYR A 73 -0.76 7.88 -11.13
C TYR A 73 0.39 6.91 -11.29
N ALA A 74 1.61 7.42 -11.47
CA ALA A 74 2.82 6.60 -11.49
C ALA A 74 2.99 5.84 -10.16
N LEU A 75 2.71 6.50 -9.03
CA LEU A 75 2.77 5.90 -7.71
C LEU A 75 1.74 4.79 -7.52
N ILE A 76 0.50 4.98 -7.97
CA ILE A 76 -0.55 3.95 -7.95
C ILE A 76 -0.12 2.73 -8.76
N ALA A 77 0.41 2.94 -9.97
CA ALA A 77 0.90 1.86 -10.82
C ALA A 77 2.08 1.12 -10.17
N LEU A 78 3.04 1.85 -9.60
CA LEU A 78 4.20 1.31 -8.89
C LEU A 78 3.78 0.47 -7.68
N LEU A 79 2.91 1.01 -6.82
CA LEU A 79 2.42 0.31 -5.62
C LEU A 79 1.62 -0.95 -6.00
N SER A 80 0.78 -0.86 -7.03
CA SER A 80 0.01 -2.00 -7.54
C SER A 80 0.93 -3.11 -8.06
N TRP A 81 1.97 -2.75 -8.81
CA TRP A 81 3.00 -3.68 -9.28
C TRP A 81 3.75 -4.33 -8.10
N LEU A 82 4.21 -3.51 -7.16
CA LEU A 82 5.03 -3.96 -6.03
C LEU A 82 4.25 -4.89 -5.07
N MET A 83 2.94 -4.67 -4.93
CA MET A 83 2.05 -5.57 -4.18
C MET A 83 1.89 -6.94 -4.83
N ASN A 84 1.87 -7.04 -6.16
CA ASN A 84 1.70 -8.31 -6.86
C ASN A 84 3.04 -8.98 -7.26
N SER A 85 4.16 -8.33 -6.95
CA SER A 85 5.50 -8.85 -7.20
C SER A 85 5.86 -9.95 -6.20
N GLU A 86 6.58 -10.98 -6.64
CA GLU A 86 6.99 -12.15 -5.82
C GLU A 86 8.28 -11.87 -5.02
N ILE A 87 8.51 -10.62 -4.61
CA ILE A 87 9.69 -10.24 -3.82
C ILE A 87 9.49 -10.73 -2.38
N PRO A 88 10.36 -11.60 -1.83
CA PRO A 88 10.24 -12.03 -0.44
C PRO A 88 10.51 -10.85 0.50
N MET A 89 9.51 -10.46 1.27
CA MET A 89 9.59 -9.47 2.34
C MET A 89 9.57 -10.14 3.71
N PHE A 90 10.23 -9.50 4.68
CA PHE A 90 10.25 -9.96 6.06
C PHE A 90 8.83 -10.06 6.62
N GLY A 91 8.44 -11.28 6.97
CA GLY A 91 7.28 -11.49 7.81
C GLY A 91 7.63 -11.24 9.26
N MET A 92 6.98 -10.24 9.86
CA MET A 92 6.92 -10.13 11.32
C MET A 92 6.01 -11.25 11.87
N LYS A 93 6.40 -12.51 11.67
CA LYS A 93 5.95 -13.58 12.55
C LYS A 93 6.72 -13.36 13.86
N ILE A 94 6.13 -12.57 14.75
CA ILE A 94 6.59 -12.52 16.13
C ILE A 94 6.39 -13.93 16.66
N LYS A 95 7.47 -14.71 16.78
CA LYS A 95 7.41 -15.96 17.54
C LYS A 95 6.94 -15.58 18.93
N SER A 96 5.85 -16.19 19.38
CA SER A 96 5.34 -16.00 20.73
C SER A 96 6.51 -16.08 21.71
N PHE A 97 6.74 -15.01 22.46
CA PHE A 97 7.65 -15.05 23.59
C PHE A 97 6.94 -15.90 24.65
N ASP A 98 7.29 -17.19 24.72
CA ASP A 98 6.89 -18.04 25.84
C ASP A 98 7.67 -17.56 27.08
N LEU A 99 7.12 -16.56 27.76
CA LEU A 99 7.54 -16.17 29.10
C LEU A 99 6.93 -17.16 30.09
N ARG A 100 7.35 -18.42 29.98
CA ARG A 100 7.03 -19.41 31.00
C ARG A 100 8.05 -19.27 32.12
N SER A 101 7.53 -18.85 33.27
CA SER A 101 8.21 -18.80 34.57
C SER A 101 8.77 -20.17 34.97
#